data_AF-A0A1V5NE86-F1
#
_entry.id   AF-A0A1V5NE86-F1
#
_cell.length_a   1.000
_cell.length_b   1.000
_cell.length_c   1.000
_cell.angle_alpha   90.00
_cell.angle_beta   90.00
_cell.angle_gamma   90.00
#
_symmetry.space_group_name_H-M   'P 1'
#
loop_
_entity.id
_entity.type
_entity.pdbx_description
1 polymer ?
#
loop_
_entity_poly.entity_id
_entity_poly.type
_entity_poly.pdbx_seq_one_letter_code
_entity_poly.pdbx_strand_id
1 'polypeptide(L)'
;MGISEGEDKLVDKRKAPWRWLIISFIGIVICLGIGFSIWRYVLGHNGRFVTKTTPMSVGAEIESKGVSRIISNDGGELTVKDNETTIVASFPAKSFIGNESVSMRKINSIEGLPESMEFVAGTELTPDGISLTGIAEVKIVLPEGTDTSRLVGFAFDGKGSNFHFTPGRINGTTVILPISSFSSHGIINLADPDNYPPEPSAIEQQALQDLALGRSNTANQQFWGHEINEEAQRQTAIDIFKDWYYQDVRWKLIAATKDEAKVEDGIGAFIRWLKWAQWYGFADELNKEVETGYNYSATAVRNAADASSKKCMDAKDALQTGRMITLAAYADLLPIDGRQGLNSNTIKEKANKCAQFELRISSTIDSRCGSCDSSDIGVYSGTVQLTTEDNFAISGEGIVNIDSYREMVGTPQEHGCTYNRPLLLFPVKVPTIQVKTTGNTPSVSLLLSIVDPGDYEADCSFWVVEETTMTVTGSVIGATWHYDFGALHEDEIVERTETTDTFYLPDWEIINKDGVFARKVYDRSKTSGYAGFTGTDKEHTIFELVHTPQR
;
A
#
# COMPACT_ATOMS: atom_id res chain seq x y z
N MET A 1 36.45 84.32 41.75
CA MET A 1 37.00 84.70 43.07
C MET A 1 35.83 84.74 44.03
N GLY A 2 35.85 83.94 45.10
CA GLY A 2 34.79 83.91 46.13
C GLY A 2 34.23 82.50 46.34
N ILE A 3 34.31 82.03 47.58
CA ILE A 3 34.17 80.65 48.08
C ILE A 3 32.82 80.49 48.83
N SER A 4 32.31 79.25 48.88
CA SER A 4 31.48 78.62 49.96
C SER A 4 29.99 78.94 50.10
N GLU A 5 29.17 77.89 49.95
CA GLU A 5 28.20 77.27 50.90
C GLU A 5 27.35 76.27 50.06
N GLY A 6 27.05 75.02 50.40
CA GLY A 6 27.02 74.33 51.68
C GLY A 6 25.59 73.97 52.07
N GLU A 7 24.93 72.98 51.42
CA GLU A 7 23.72 72.34 51.98
C GLU A 7 23.63 70.85 51.60
N ASP A 8 23.91 70.01 52.61
CA ASP A 8 23.68 68.57 52.63
C ASP A 8 22.19 68.27 52.85
N LYS A 9 21.58 67.47 51.95
CA LYS A 9 20.34 66.74 52.23
C LYS A 9 20.56 65.24 52.09
N LEU A 10 20.68 64.59 53.24
CA LEU A 10 20.65 63.15 53.44
C LEU A 10 19.32 62.56 52.95
N VAL A 11 19.36 61.82 51.84
CA VAL A 11 18.24 60.99 51.37
C VAL A 11 18.31 59.63 52.09
N ASP A 12 17.23 59.32 52.81
CA ASP A 12 17.00 58.10 53.58
C ASP A 12 17.00 56.85 52.68
N LYS A 13 18.06 56.03 52.79
CA LYS A 13 18.26 54.77 52.07
C LYS A 13 17.68 53.53 52.79
N ARG A 14 16.71 53.67 53.71
CA ARG A 14 16.22 52.52 54.50
C ARG A 14 14.78 52.09 54.25
N LYS A 15 14.33 52.00 52.99
CA LYS A 15 13.11 51.24 52.64
C LYS A 15 13.21 50.61 51.24
N ALA A 16 13.74 49.38 51.14
CA ALA A 16 13.23 48.31 50.25
C ALA A 16 14.23 47.15 50.01
N PRO A 17 14.33 46.17 50.93
CA PRO A 17 14.75 44.81 50.55
C PRO A 17 13.58 43.80 50.50
N TRP A 18 12.42 44.11 51.08
CA TRP A 18 11.31 43.14 51.21
C TRP A 18 10.53 42.88 49.90
N ARG A 19 10.39 43.89 49.03
CA ARG A 19 9.66 43.73 47.76
C ARG A 19 10.38 42.81 46.77
N TRP A 20 11.72 42.80 46.78
CA TRP A 20 12.51 41.90 45.93
C TRP A 20 12.50 40.45 46.43
N LEU A 21 12.46 40.23 47.75
CA LEU A 21 12.34 38.90 48.33
C LEU A 21 11.00 38.23 48.01
N ILE A 22 9.89 38.99 48.05
CA ILE A 22 8.56 38.42 47.75
C ILE A 22 8.42 38.04 46.26
N ILE A 23 8.96 38.84 45.34
CA ILE A 23 8.91 38.53 43.90
C ILE A 23 9.75 37.29 43.57
N SER A 24 10.95 37.15 44.14
CA SER A 24 11.78 35.96 43.96
C SER A 24 11.14 34.70 44.56
N PHE A 25 10.45 34.82 45.71
CA PHE A 25 9.79 33.66 46.34
C PHE A 25 8.59 33.17 45.52
N ILE A 26 7.77 34.09 44.98
CA ILE A 26 6.65 33.75 44.10
C ILE A 26 7.15 33.10 42.81
N GLY A 27 8.24 33.61 42.21
CA GLY A 27 8.85 33.02 41.02
C GLY A 27 9.34 31.58 41.25
N ILE A 28 9.97 31.31 42.39
CA ILE A 28 10.45 29.96 42.75
C ILE A 28 9.28 29.00 42.99
N VAL A 29 8.23 29.42 43.69
CA VAL A 29 7.04 28.59 43.94
C VAL A 29 6.30 28.27 42.63
N ILE A 30 6.21 29.22 41.69
CA ILE A 30 5.63 28.98 40.37
C ILE A 30 6.50 28.02 39.55
N CYS A 31 7.83 28.20 39.53
CA CYS A 31 8.73 27.29 38.82
C CYS A 31 8.74 25.88 39.41
N LEU A 32 8.67 25.74 40.74
CA LEU A 32 8.56 24.44 41.40
C LEU A 32 7.19 23.80 41.21
N GLY A 33 6.10 24.58 41.21
CA GLY A 33 4.76 24.09 40.93
C GLY A 33 4.59 23.60 39.49
N ILE A 34 5.10 24.37 38.52
CA ILE A 34 5.13 23.98 37.10
C ILE A 34 6.08 22.79 36.90
N GLY A 35 7.26 22.83 37.51
CA GLY A 35 8.24 21.74 37.44
C GLY A 35 7.70 20.43 38.04
N PHE A 36 7.01 20.48 39.17
CA PHE A 36 6.40 19.30 39.80
C PHE A 36 5.17 18.80 39.04
N SER A 37 4.38 19.68 38.44
CA SER A 37 3.26 19.29 37.58
C SER A 37 3.74 18.63 36.29
N ILE A 38 4.79 19.18 35.66
CA ILE A 38 5.46 18.54 34.51
C ILE A 38 6.12 17.23 34.95
N TRP A 39 6.81 17.19 36.09
CA TRP A 39 7.45 15.98 36.60
C TRP A 39 6.43 14.87 36.91
N ARG A 40 5.30 15.19 37.53
CA ARG A 40 4.21 14.22 37.79
C ARG A 40 3.48 13.82 36.50
N TYR A 41 3.34 14.72 35.54
CA TYR A 41 2.72 14.42 34.25
C TYR A 41 3.64 13.60 33.33
N VAL A 42 4.96 13.78 33.43
CA VAL A 42 5.98 13.11 32.60
C VAL A 42 6.50 11.82 33.23
N LEU A 43 6.57 11.73 34.57
CA LEU A 43 7.15 10.58 35.28
C LEU A 43 6.16 9.88 36.23
N GLY A 44 4.97 10.43 36.47
CA GLY A 44 3.95 9.85 37.36
C GLY A 44 2.99 8.87 36.68
N HIS A 45 3.01 8.77 35.35
CA HIS A 45 2.38 7.66 34.65
C HIS A 45 3.43 6.58 34.42
N ASN A 46 3.62 5.72 35.42
CA ASN A 46 3.94 4.33 35.09
C ASN A 46 2.73 3.85 34.29
N GLY A 47 2.84 3.93 32.97
CA GLY A 47 1.76 3.60 32.07
C GLY A 47 1.22 2.20 32.37
N ARG A 48 -0.09 2.01 32.19
CA ARG A 48 -0.74 0.69 32.27
C ARG A 48 0.02 -0.39 31.51
N PHE A 49 0.61 -0.04 30.37
CA PHE A 49 1.25 -0.99 29.47
C PHE A 49 2.75 -1.06 29.72
N VAL A 50 3.26 -2.30 29.73
CA VAL A 50 4.66 -2.59 30.00
C VAL A 50 5.46 -2.60 28.70
N THR A 51 6.66 -2.01 28.74
CA THR A 51 7.53 -1.90 27.56
C THR A 51 8.41 -3.13 27.33
N LYS A 52 8.63 -3.95 28.36
CA LYS A 52 9.39 -5.19 28.28
C LYS A 52 8.49 -6.37 28.61
N THR A 53 8.21 -7.20 27.61
CA THR A 53 7.33 -8.35 27.74
C THR A 53 8.01 -9.64 27.31
N THR A 54 7.36 -10.77 27.59
CA THR A 54 7.76 -12.11 27.15
C THR A 54 6.57 -12.74 26.42
N PRO A 55 6.28 -12.34 25.17
CA PRO A 55 5.08 -12.78 24.46
C PRO A 55 5.07 -14.29 24.30
N MET A 56 3.88 -14.88 24.42
CA MET A 56 3.69 -16.30 24.16
C MET A 56 3.78 -16.58 22.65
N SER A 57 4.36 -17.73 22.30
CA SER A 57 4.34 -18.27 20.93
C SER A 57 3.61 -19.61 20.93
N VAL A 58 2.81 -19.83 19.89
CA VAL A 58 2.04 -21.05 19.66
C VAL A 58 2.40 -21.65 18.28
N GLY A 59 2.04 -22.90 18.04
CA GLY A 59 2.08 -23.50 16.69
C GLY A 59 0.67 -23.66 16.16
N ALA A 60 0.40 -23.28 14.92
CA ALA A 60 -0.93 -23.47 14.32
C ALA A 60 -0.87 -24.41 13.12
N GLU A 61 -1.75 -25.40 13.11
CA GLU A 61 -1.97 -26.27 11.96
C GLU A 61 -3.03 -25.65 11.06
N ILE A 62 -2.61 -25.15 9.89
CA ILE A 62 -3.49 -24.46 8.94
C ILE A 62 -3.95 -25.43 7.85
N GLU A 63 -5.24 -25.40 7.52
CA GLU A 63 -5.78 -26.20 6.43
C GLU A 63 -5.14 -25.83 5.08
N SER A 64 -4.84 -26.84 4.26
CA SER A 64 -4.25 -26.61 2.93
C SER A 64 -5.23 -25.94 1.96
N LYS A 65 -6.53 -26.20 2.12
CA LYS A 65 -7.60 -25.59 1.34
C LYS A 65 -8.03 -24.26 1.97
N GLY A 66 -8.33 -23.30 1.11
CA GLY A 66 -8.81 -21.99 1.51
C GLY A 66 -9.61 -21.33 0.40
N VAL A 67 -9.98 -20.08 0.65
CA VAL A 67 -10.61 -19.20 -0.34
C VAL A 67 -9.74 -17.98 -0.53
N SER A 68 -9.61 -17.51 -1.77
CA SER A 68 -8.87 -16.30 -2.12
C SER A 68 -9.75 -15.41 -3.00
N ARG A 69 -9.72 -14.10 -2.75
CA ARG A 69 -10.47 -13.11 -3.53
C ARG A 69 -9.75 -11.76 -3.50
N ILE A 70 -9.87 -11.02 -4.59
CA ILE A 70 -9.54 -9.60 -4.60
C ILE A 70 -10.70 -8.84 -3.94
N ILE A 71 -10.42 -8.17 -2.83
CA ILE A 71 -11.37 -7.29 -2.14
C ILE A 71 -11.09 -5.86 -2.59
N SER A 72 -12.10 -5.18 -3.15
CA SER A 72 -11.98 -3.80 -3.60
C SER A 72 -12.26 -2.82 -2.46
N ASN A 73 -12.19 -1.52 -2.77
CA ASN A 73 -12.56 -0.46 -1.84
C ASN A 73 -14.05 -0.48 -1.44
N ASP A 74 -14.91 -1.21 -2.17
CA ASP A 74 -16.32 -1.38 -1.82
C ASP A 74 -16.53 -2.41 -0.69
N GLY A 75 -15.46 -3.10 -0.30
CA GLY A 75 -15.51 -4.18 0.68
C GLY A 75 -15.80 -5.53 0.02
N GLY A 76 -16.10 -6.52 0.85
CA GLY A 76 -16.40 -7.86 0.39
C GLY A 76 -16.35 -8.89 1.51
N GLU A 77 -16.58 -10.14 1.15
CA GLU A 77 -16.61 -11.24 2.10
C GLU A 77 -15.83 -12.45 1.57
N LEU A 78 -15.28 -13.21 2.52
CA LEU A 78 -14.72 -14.54 2.33
C LEU A 78 -15.49 -15.50 3.25
N THR A 79 -15.73 -16.71 2.78
CA THR A 79 -16.41 -17.74 3.58
C THR A 79 -15.66 -19.06 3.46
N VAL A 80 -15.34 -19.66 4.60
CA VAL A 80 -14.82 -21.02 4.73
C VAL A 80 -15.80 -21.79 5.60
N LYS A 81 -16.19 -22.99 5.17
CA LYS A 81 -17.16 -23.82 5.85
C LYS A 81 -16.70 -25.27 5.86
N ASP A 82 -16.92 -25.94 6.99
CA ASP A 82 -16.88 -27.39 7.09
C ASP A 82 -18.24 -27.94 7.55
N ASN A 83 -18.27 -29.20 7.99
CA ASN A 83 -19.51 -29.87 8.39
C ASN A 83 -20.14 -29.27 9.67
N GLU A 84 -19.36 -28.59 10.50
CA GLU A 84 -19.71 -28.21 11.87
C GLU A 84 -19.63 -26.69 12.11
N THR A 85 -18.67 -26.02 11.48
CA THR A 85 -18.35 -24.61 11.68
C THR A 85 -18.41 -23.84 10.36
N THR A 86 -18.96 -22.62 10.42
CA THR A 86 -18.88 -21.65 9.31
C THR A 86 -18.14 -20.41 9.76
N ILE A 87 -17.10 -20.02 9.01
CA ILE A 87 -16.31 -18.81 9.27
C ILE A 87 -16.48 -17.84 8.11
N VAL A 88 -16.91 -16.62 8.41
CA VAL A 88 -17.09 -15.53 7.44
C VAL A 88 -16.21 -14.35 7.86
N ALA A 89 -15.31 -13.93 6.99
CA ALA A 89 -14.61 -12.65 7.15
C ALA A 89 -15.32 -11.60 6.29
N SER A 90 -15.83 -10.54 6.93
CA SER A 90 -16.53 -9.43 6.29
C SER A 90 -15.71 -8.16 6.37
N PHE A 91 -15.41 -7.60 5.20
CA PHE A 91 -14.64 -6.38 5.03
C PHE A 91 -15.61 -5.26 4.62
N PRO A 92 -15.90 -4.28 5.49
CA PRO A 92 -16.72 -3.13 5.08
C PRO A 92 -16.02 -2.33 3.97
N ALA A 93 -16.78 -1.47 3.29
CA ALA A 93 -16.23 -0.49 2.37
C ALA A 93 -15.11 0.31 3.03
N LYS A 94 -14.04 0.60 2.29
CA LYS A 94 -12.84 1.29 2.76
C LYS A 94 -12.10 0.54 3.87
N SER A 95 -12.12 -0.79 3.85
CA SER A 95 -11.22 -1.63 4.68
C SER A 95 -9.76 -1.58 4.21
N PHE A 96 -9.55 -1.24 2.93
CA PHE A 96 -8.25 -1.12 2.30
C PHE A 96 -8.14 0.22 1.57
N ILE A 97 -6.92 0.72 1.39
CA ILE A 97 -6.65 1.93 0.59
C ILE A 97 -6.81 1.65 -0.91
N GLY A 98 -6.64 0.40 -1.33
CA GLY A 98 -6.83 -0.06 -2.71
C GLY A 98 -7.30 -1.51 -2.76
N ASN A 99 -7.26 -2.13 -3.93
CA ASN A 99 -7.62 -3.54 -4.06
C ASN A 99 -6.56 -4.43 -3.39
N GLU A 100 -7.00 -5.40 -2.61
CA GLU A 100 -6.10 -6.33 -1.90
C GLU A 100 -6.48 -7.78 -2.20
N SER A 101 -5.48 -8.63 -2.45
CA SER A 101 -5.70 -10.07 -2.66
C SER A 101 -5.71 -10.76 -1.30
N VAL A 102 -6.90 -11.06 -0.79
CA VAL A 102 -7.07 -11.64 0.53
C VAL A 102 -7.30 -13.14 0.41
N SER A 103 -6.62 -13.93 1.23
CA SER A 103 -6.91 -15.36 1.39
C SER A 103 -7.27 -15.69 2.82
N MET A 104 -8.19 -16.65 2.97
CA MET A 104 -8.69 -17.13 4.26
C MET A 104 -8.60 -18.65 4.32
N ARG A 105 -7.99 -19.17 5.40
CA ARG A 105 -7.82 -20.61 5.66
C ARG A 105 -8.20 -20.96 7.08
N LYS A 106 -8.82 -22.11 7.29
CA LYS A 106 -9.19 -22.56 8.63
C LYS A 106 -7.95 -22.98 9.44
N ILE A 107 -7.97 -22.74 10.74
CA ILE A 107 -7.04 -23.32 11.71
C ILE A 107 -7.64 -24.63 12.23
N ASN A 108 -6.90 -25.73 12.14
CA ASN A 108 -7.32 -27.05 12.59
C ASN A 108 -7.00 -27.28 14.07
N SER A 109 -5.82 -26.85 14.50
CA SER A 109 -5.34 -27.03 15.87
C SER A 109 -4.33 -25.94 16.24
N ILE A 110 -4.15 -25.71 17.54
CA ILE A 110 -3.12 -24.85 18.09
C ILE A 110 -2.33 -25.62 19.15
N GLU A 111 -1.02 -25.76 18.92
CA GLU A 111 -0.05 -26.33 19.84
C GLU A 111 0.57 -25.25 20.74
N GLY A 112 0.97 -25.64 21.95
CA GLY A 112 1.62 -24.74 22.90
C GLY A 112 0.65 -23.88 23.73
N LEU A 113 -0.66 -24.11 23.60
CA LEU A 113 -1.64 -23.55 24.52
C LEU A 113 -1.46 -24.13 25.93
N PRO A 114 -1.65 -23.33 27.00
CA PRO A 114 -1.75 -23.85 28.37
C PRO A 114 -2.86 -24.91 28.49
N GLU A 115 -2.70 -25.86 29.42
CA GLU A 115 -3.68 -26.95 29.63
C GLU A 115 -5.09 -26.47 29.99
N SER A 116 -5.23 -25.24 30.49
CA SER A 116 -6.52 -24.62 30.79
C SER A 116 -7.18 -23.94 29.59
N MET A 117 -6.58 -24.02 28.40
CA MET A 117 -7.07 -23.43 27.16
C MET A 117 -7.27 -24.52 26.12
N GLU A 118 -8.45 -24.54 25.52
CA GLU A 118 -8.78 -25.47 24.45
C GLU A 118 -9.13 -24.71 23.18
N PHE A 119 -8.49 -25.05 22.06
CA PHE A 119 -8.84 -24.47 20.76
C PHE A 119 -10.22 -24.93 20.30
N VAL A 120 -11.07 -23.98 19.89
CA VAL A 120 -12.43 -24.29 19.42
C VAL A 120 -12.55 -24.09 17.91
N ALA A 121 -12.23 -22.90 17.41
CA ALA A 121 -12.27 -22.59 15.98
C ALA A 121 -11.44 -21.35 15.67
N GLY A 122 -10.97 -21.21 14.43
CA GLY A 122 -10.22 -20.04 14.01
C GLY A 122 -9.89 -20.05 12.53
N THR A 123 -9.35 -18.92 12.06
CA THR A 123 -8.94 -18.70 10.69
C THR A 123 -7.65 -17.90 10.64
N GLU A 124 -6.85 -18.18 9.62
CA GLU A 124 -5.74 -17.34 9.19
C GLU A 124 -6.20 -16.48 8.01
N LEU A 125 -5.85 -15.19 8.06
CA LEU A 125 -5.97 -14.26 6.94
C LEU A 125 -4.58 -13.90 6.42
N THR A 126 -4.41 -13.93 5.10
CA THR A 126 -3.13 -13.58 4.44
C THR A 126 -3.37 -12.57 3.32
N PRO A 127 -2.41 -11.68 3.01
CA PRO A 127 -1.04 -11.59 3.59
C PRO A 127 -0.97 -11.12 5.05
N ASP A 128 -0.06 -11.67 5.84
CA ASP A 128 0.12 -11.28 7.25
C ASP A 128 0.55 -9.81 7.41
N GLY A 129 0.11 -9.16 8.49
CA GLY A 129 0.55 -7.81 8.87
C GLY A 129 -0.10 -6.65 8.11
N ILE A 130 -1.04 -6.90 7.18
CA ILE A 130 -1.80 -5.83 6.54
C ILE A 130 -2.67 -5.12 7.58
N SER A 131 -2.45 -3.83 7.80
CA SER A 131 -3.33 -3.00 8.64
C SER A 131 -4.56 -2.56 7.85
N LEU A 132 -5.73 -2.68 8.48
CA LEU A 132 -7.00 -2.29 7.88
C LEU A 132 -7.34 -0.84 8.21
N THR A 133 -7.96 -0.15 7.25
CA THR A 133 -8.47 1.22 7.44
C THR A 133 -9.84 1.26 8.11
N GLY A 134 -10.52 0.11 8.21
CA GLY A 134 -11.74 -0.12 8.98
C GLY A 134 -11.64 -1.35 9.88
N ILE A 135 -12.61 -1.56 10.78
CA ILE A 135 -12.74 -2.85 11.49
C ILE A 135 -13.45 -3.81 10.54
N ALA A 136 -12.75 -4.86 10.12
CA ALA A 136 -13.40 -6.02 9.53
C ALA A 136 -13.88 -6.95 10.65
N GLU A 137 -14.78 -7.88 10.32
CA GLU A 137 -15.33 -8.82 11.30
C GLU A 137 -15.11 -10.26 10.85
N VAL A 138 -14.63 -11.10 11.76
CA VAL A 138 -14.62 -12.55 11.60
C VAL A 138 -15.80 -13.12 12.40
N LYS A 139 -16.81 -13.58 11.69
CA LYS A 139 -17.97 -14.27 12.25
C LYS A 139 -17.72 -15.78 12.23
N ILE A 140 -17.79 -16.41 13.40
CA ILE A 140 -17.68 -17.85 13.60
C ILE A 140 -19.03 -18.37 14.07
N VAL A 141 -19.64 -19.26 13.31
CA VAL A 141 -20.87 -19.98 13.69
C VAL A 141 -20.50 -21.38 14.13
N LEU A 142 -20.70 -21.65 15.42
CA LEU A 142 -20.41 -22.91 16.09
C LEU A 142 -21.55 -23.92 15.97
N PRO A 143 -21.28 -25.23 16.18
CA PRO A 143 -22.31 -26.24 16.31
C PRO A 143 -23.35 -25.92 17.38
N GLU A 144 -24.57 -26.43 17.20
CA GLU A 144 -25.59 -26.38 18.24
C GLU A 144 -25.12 -27.14 19.49
N GLY A 145 -25.37 -26.58 20.67
CA GLY A 145 -24.98 -27.19 21.95
C GLY A 145 -23.54 -26.95 22.39
N THR A 146 -22.71 -26.26 21.59
CA THR A 146 -21.39 -25.80 22.07
C THR A 146 -21.55 -24.90 23.30
N ASP A 147 -20.80 -25.19 24.37
CA ASP A 147 -20.76 -24.33 25.55
C ASP A 147 -20.02 -23.03 25.22
N THR A 148 -20.76 -21.93 25.23
CA THR A 148 -20.23 -20.60 24.91
C THR A 148 -19.98 -19.74 26.15
N SER A 149 -20.16 -20.28 27.35
CA SER A 149 -20.07 -19.52 28.61
C SER A 149 -18.64 -19.06 28.95
N ARG A 150 -17.63 -19.72 28.36
CA ARG A 150 -16.20 -19.52 28.65
C ARG A 150 -15.35 -19.28 27.40
N LEU A 151 -15.98 -18.87 26.30
CA LEU A 151 -15.25 -18.55 25.08
C LEU A 151 -14.60 -17.18 25.19
N VAL A 152 -13.35 -17.09 24.75
CA VAL A 152 -12.63 -15.84 24.57
C VAL A 152 -11.99 -15.83 23.19
N GLY A 153 -11.97 -14.64 22.55
CA GLY A 153 -11.27 -14.46 21.29
C GLY A 153 -9.76 -14.48 21.51
N PHE A 154 -9.02 -14.99 20.53
CA PHE A 154 -7.56 -14.88 20.50
C PHE A 154 -7.09 -14.34 19.14
N ALA A 155 -5.87 -13.81 19.13
CA ALA A 155 -5.11 -13.54 17.91
C ALA A 155 -3.63 -13.88 18.09
N PHE A 156 -2.93 -14.15 16.98
CA PHE A 156 -1.48 -14.24 16.92
C PHE A 156 -0.96 -13.83 15.54
N ASP A 157 0.27 -13.33 15.49
CA ASP A 157 0.93 -12.85 14.28
C ASP A 157 1.65 -13.98 13.55
N GLY A 158 1.65 -13.95 12.21
CA GLY A 158 2.39 -14.87 11.36
C GLY A 158 2.26 -16.34 11.75
N LYS A 159 3.38 -16.95 12.13
CA LYS A 159 3.46 -18.38 12.48
C LYS A 159 3.20 -18.68 13.96
N GLY A 160 2.44 -17.85 14.66
CA GLY A 160 2.08 -18.09 16.07
C GLY A 160 2.77 -17.19 17.09
N SER A 161 3.46 -16.13 16.68
CA SER A 161 4.07 -15.19 17.61
C SER A 161 3.06 -14.22 18.22
N ASN A 162 3.36 -13.66 19.39
CA ASN A 162 2.50 -12.69 20.09
C ASN A 162 1.07 -13.20 20.29
N PHE A 163 0.90 -14.43 20.76
CA PHE A 163 -0.43 -14.92 21.14
C PHE A 163 -1.02 -14.06 22.26
N HIS A 164 -2.23 -13.55 22.06
CA HIS A 164 -2.94 -12.70 23.03
C HIS A 164 -4.46 -12.85 22.88
N PHE A 165 -5.19 -12.39 23.90
CA PHE A 165 -6.64 -12.35 23.84
C PHE A 165 -7.13 -11.12 23.07
N THR A 166 -8.22 -11.27 22.34
CA THR A 166 -8.89 -10.19 21.61
C THR A 166 -10.37 -10.13 22.01
N PRO A 167 -10.95 -8.92 22.10
CA PRO A 167 -12.37 -8.80 22.38
C PRO A 167 -13.24 -9.42 21.28
N GLY A 168 -14.33 -10.07 21.68
CA GLY A 168 -15.31 -10.64 20.76
C GLY A 168 -16.71 -10.56 21.32
N ARG A 169 -17.74 -10.49 20.46
CA ARG A 169 -19.15 -10.58 20.84
C ARG A 169 -19.64 -12.00 20.64
N ILE A 170 -20.22 -12.59 21.68
CA ILE A 170 -20.77 -13.95 21.65
C ILE A 170 -22.29 -13.83 21.85
N ASN A 171 -23.06 -14.38 20.91
CA ASN A 171 -24.52 -14.43 20.98
C ASN A 171 -24.99 -15.84 20.56
N GLY A 172 -25.34 -16.67 21.55
CA GLY A 172 -25.56 -18.10 21.33
C GLY A 172 -24.31 -18.72 20.72
N THR A 173 -24.49 -19.48 19.64
CA THR A 173 -23.41 -20.14 18.89
C THR A 173 -22.69 -19.23 17.89
N THR A 174 -23.05 -17.95 17.81
CA THR A 174 -22.39 -17.00 16.91
C THR A 174 -21.39 -16.14 17.67
N VAL A 175 -20.13 -16.18 17.24
CA VAL A 175 -19.07 -15.30 17.72
C VAL A 175 -18.69 -14.30 16.63
N ILE A 176 -18.50 -13.04 17.00
CA ILE A 176 -18.03 -11.97 16.10
C ILE A 176 -16.76 -11.38 16.70
N LEU A 177 -15.65 -11.54 15.98
CA LEU A 177 -14.34 -11.01 16.33
C LEU A 177 -14.03 -9.80 15.43
N PRO A 178 -14.02 -8.57 15.95
CA PRO A 178 -13.46 -7.42 15.22
C PRO A 178 -11.95 -7.60 14.97
N ILE A 179 -11.50 -7.28 13.76
CA ILE A 179 -10.09 -7.33 13.36
C ILE A 179 -9.66 -5.99 12.76
N SER A 180 -8.48 -5.52 13.16
CA SER A 180 -7.85 -4.28 12.65
C SER A 180 -6.59 -4.55 11.81
N SER A 181 -6.16 -5.80 11.71
CA SER A 181 -5.04 -6.24 10.89
C SER A 181 -5.21 -7.70 10.46
N PHE A 182 -4.51 -8.09 9.40
CA PHE A 182 -4.41 -9.49 8.99
C PHE A 182 -3.44 -10.22 9.90
N SER A 183 -3.96 -11.30 10.47
CA SER A 183 -3.25 -12.25 11.30
C SER A 183 -4.17 -13.46 11.50
N SER A 184 -3.79 -14.38 12.39
CA SER A 184 -4.68 -15.47 12.77
C SER A 184 -5.58 -15.07 13.92
N HIS A 185 -6.86 -15.41 13.81
CA HIS A 185 -7.90 -15.08 14.78
C HIS A 185 -8.77 -16.28 15.07
N GLY A 186 -9.28 -16.39 16.28
CA GLY A 186 -10.23 -17.45 16.60
C GLY A 186 -10.77 -17.36 18.01
N ILE A 187 -11.30 -18.48 18.47
CA ILE A 187 -11.87 -18.66 19.79
C ILE A 187 -11.25 -19.88 20.47
N ILE A 188 -11.01 -19.71 21.76
CA ILE A 188 -10.62 -20.77 22.68
C ILE A 188 -11.63 -20.85 23.81
N ASN A 189 -11.74 -22.02 24.44
CA ASN A 189 -12.43 -22.22 25.70
C ASN A 189 -11.43 -22.06 26.85
N LEU A 190 -11.78 -21.23 27.84
CA LEU A 190 -10.95 -20.96 29.01
C LEU A 190 -11.49 -21.72 30.23
N ALA A 191 -10.89 -22.87 30.53
CA ALA A 191 -11.30 -23.72 31.66
C ALA A 191 -11.03 -23.06 33.02
N ASP A 192 -9.94 -22.29 33.12
CA ASP A 192 -9.57 -21.51 34.28
C ASP A 192 -9.48 -20.02 33.91
N PRO A 193 -10.42 -19.19 34.39
CA PRO A 193 -10.42 -17.77 34.08
C PRO A 193 -9.22 -17.03 34.65
N ASP A 194 -8.44 -17.59 35.58
CA ASP A 194 -7.26 -16.91 36.15
C ASP A 194 -5.96 -17.17 35.35
N ASN A 195 -5.98 -18.07 34.37
CA ASN A 195 -4.81 -18.38 33.55
C ASN A 195 -4.80 -17.57 32.24
N TYR A 196 -4.12 -16.42 32.26
CA TYR A 196 -4.01 -15.53 31.12
C TYR A 196 -2.68 -15.70 30.37
N PRO A 197 -2.64 -15.50 29.04
CA PRO A 197 -1.38 -15.44 28.33
C PRO A 197 -0.54 -14.26 28.85
N PRO A 198 0.81 -14.37 28.84
CA PRO A 198 1.69 -13.26 29.12
C PRO A 198 1.40 -12.03 28.26
N GLU A 199 1.75 -10.84 28.75
CA GLU A 199 1.55 -9.60 28.00
C GLU A 199 2.18 -9.64 26.60
N PRO A 200 1.44 -9.29 25.54
CA PRO A 200 2.00 -9.20 24.19
C PRO A 200 2.97 -8.03 24.03
N SER A 201 3.73 -8.04 22.93
CA SER A 201 4.80 -7.05 22.72
C SER A 201 4.29 -5.66 22.36
N ALA A 202 3.20 -5.56 21.60
CA ALA A 202 2.65 -4.28 21.18
C ALA A 202 1.65 -3.73 22.20
N ILE A 203 1.70 -2.41 22.47
CA ILE A 203 0.76 -1.72 23.36
C ILE A 203 -0.70 -1.90 22.88
N GLU A 204 -0.93 -1.89 21.56
CA GLU A 204 -2.23 -2.19 20.98
C GLU A 204 -2.74 -3.57 21.42
N GLN A 205 -1.91 -4.61 21.28
CA GLN A 205 -2.28 -5.98 21.67
C GLN A 205 -2.50 -6.09 23.19
N GLN A 206 -1.72 -5.37 24.01
CA GLN A 206 -1.93 -5.33 25.48
C GLN A 206 -3.27 -4.66 25.82
N ALA A 207 -3.62 -3.57 25.14
CA ALA A 207 -4.91 -2.90 25.32
C ALA A 207 -6.09 -3.81 24.92
N LEU A 208 -5.97 -4.53 23.81
CA LEU A 208 -6.99 -5.50 23.38
C LEU A 208 -7.12 -6.67 24.35
N GLN A 209 -6.01 -7.17 24.88
CA GLN A 209 -6.01 -8.19 25.92
C GLN A 209 -6.72 -7.69 27.18
N ASP A 210 -6.36 -6.51 27.70
CA ASP A 210 -7.03 -5.89 28.86
C ASP A 210 -8.55 -5.74 28.65
N LEU A 211 -8.96 -5.32 27.45
CA LEU A 211 -10.38 -5.21 27.08
C LEU A 211 -11.09 -6.57 27.05
N ALA A 212 -10.42 -7.61 26.52
CA ALA A 212 -10.94 -8.97 26.50
C ALA A 212 -11.08 -9.54 27.92
N LEU A 213 -10.09 -9.31 28.77
CA LEU A 213 -10.07 -9.72 30.17
C LEU A 213 -11.16 -9.03 30.99
N GLY A 214 -11.36 -7.72 30.81
CA GLY A 214 -12.45 -6.99 31.45
C GLY A 214 -13.82 -7.62 31.14
N ARG A 215 -14.04 -8.04 29.89
CA ARG A 215 -15.27 -8.73 29.48
C ARG A 215 -15.39 -10.15 30.03
N SER A 216 -14.31 -10.93 30.01
CA SER A 216 -14.30 -12.29 30.56
C SER A 216 -14.60 -12.30 32.06
N ASN A 217 -13.97 -11.38 32.81
CA ASN A 217 -14.22 -11.19 34.24
C ASN A 217 -15.67 -10.80 34.53
N THR A 218 -16.27 -9.97 33.67
CA THR A 218 -17.69 -9.60 33.76
C THR A 218 -18.59 -10.82 33.58
N ALA A 219 -18.36 -11.62 32.54
CA ALA A 219 -19.13 -12.84 32.29
C ALA A 219 -18.99 -13.84 33.45
N ASN A 220 -17.79 -14.00 34.00
CA ASN A 220 -17.53 -14.85 35.16
C ASN A 220 -18.26 -14.33 36.41
N GLN A 221 -18.21 -13.02 36.70
CA GLN A 221 -18.96 -12.41 37.80
C GLN A 221 -20.48 -12.66 37.68
N GLN A 222 -21.02 -12.49 36.47
CA GLN A 222 -22.41 -12.78 36.12
C GLN A 222 -22.77 -14.24 36.38
N PHE A 223 -21.91 -15.17 35.96
CA PHE A 223 -22.08 -16.61 36.16
C PHE A 223 -22.18 -16.97 37.65
N TRP A 224 -21.40 -16.30 38.51
CA TRP A 224 -21.45 -16.47 39.96
C TRP A 224 -22.50 -15.61 40.68
N GLY A 225 -23.35 -14.88 39.95
CA GLY A 225 -24.43 -14.07 40.52
C GLY A 225 -23.99 -12.76 41.21
N HIS A 226 -22.80 -12.25 40.88
CA HIS A 226 -22.35 -10.95 41.37
C HIS A 226 -23.02 -9.80 40.59
N GLU A 227 -23.37 -8.73 41.30
CA GLU A 227 -23.87 -7.51 40.67
C GLU A 227 -22.75 -6.83 39.87
N ILE A 228 -23.01 -6.60 38.59
CA ILE A 228 -22.09 -5.91 37.69
C ILE A 228 -22.36 -4.41 37.74
N ASN A 229 -21.33 -3.64 38.08
CA ASN A 229 -21.36 -2.20 37.90
C ASN A 229 -20.95 -1.86 36.45
N GLU A 230 -21.94 -1.83 35.56
CA GLU A 230 -21.76 -1.57 34.13
C GLU A 230 -21.03 -0.24 33.87
N GLU A 231 -21.32 0.79 34.66
CA GLU A 231 -20.69 2.11 34.52
C GLU A 231 -19.20 2.06 34.90
N ALA A 232 -18.83 1.34 35.97
CA ALA A 232 -17.43 1.18 36.34
C ALA A 232 -16.63 0.38 35.29
N GLN A 233 -17.24 -0.64 34.70
CA GLN A 233 -16.62 -1.43 33.62
C GLN A 233 -16.45 -0.61 32.35
N ARG A 234 -17.49 0.14 31.97
CA ARG A 234 -17.45 1.10 30.88
C ARG A 234 -16.34 2.13 31.08
N GLN A 235 -16.24 2.71 32.27
CA GLN A 235 -15.18 3.67 32.60
C GLN A 235 -13.78 3.02 32.53
N THR A 236 -13.65 1.78 33.00
CA THR A 236 -12.37 1.04 32.90
C THR A 236 -11.95 0.84 31.45
N ALA A 237 -12.89 0.51 30.56
CA ALA A 237 -12.62 0.37 29.13
C ALA A 237 -12.21 1.72 28.49
N ILE A 238 -12.88 2.82 28.84
CA ILE A 238 -12.48 4.17 28.40
C ILE A 238 -11.07 4.52 28.87
N ASP A 239 -10.72 4.18 30.11
CA ASP A 239 -9.39 4.44 30.67
C ASP A 239 -8.31 3.62 29.95
N ILE A 240 -8.60 2.36 29.56
CA ILE A 240 -7.71 1.54 28.70
C ILE A 240 -7.45 2.25 27.36
N PHE A 241 -8.48 2.77 26.70
CA PHE A 241 -8.32 3.51 25.44
C PHE A 241 -7.48 4.79 25.61
N LYS A 242 -7.67 5.54 26.70
CA LYS A 242 -6.86 6.72 27.00
C LYS A 242 -5.40 6.36 27.23
N ASP A 243 -5.15 5.32 28.02
CA ASP A 243 -3.81 4.81 28.28
C ASP A 243 -3.11 4.40 26.98
N TRP A 244 -3.83 3.71 26.08
CA TRP A 244 -3.28 3.29 24.78
C TRP A 244 -2.94 4.52 23.92
N TYR A 245 -3.86 5.48 23.85
CA TYR A 245 -3.64 6.70 23.09
C TYR A 245 -2.41 7.48 23.58
N TYR A 246 -2.30 7.70 24.89
CA TYR A 246 -1.26 8.54 25.48
C TYR A 246 0.11 7.86 25.57
N GLN A 247 0.18 6.53 25.63
CA GLN A 247 1.44 5.79 25.69
C GLN A 247 2.00 5.44 24.32
N ASP A 248 1.17 5.30 23.28
CA ASP A 248 1.62 4.89 21.94
C ASP A 248 1.18 5.88 20.85
N VAL A 249 -0.12 5.90 20.54
CA VAL A 249 -0.69 6.55 19.35
C VAL A 249 -0.27 8.02 19.23
N ARG A 250 -0.40 8.78 20.33
CA ARG A 250 -0.07 10.21 20.35
C ARG A 250 1.39 10.47 19.99
N TRP A 251 2.31 9.67 20.50
CA TRP A 251 3.74 9.88 20.26
C TRP A 251 4.14 9.53 18.84
N LYS A 252 3.57 8.46 18.27
CA LYS A 252 3.74 8.13 16.85
C LYS A 252 3.19 9.23 15.95
N LEU A 253 2.02 9.78 16.26
CA LEU A 253 1.46 10.93 15.54
C LEU A 253 2.35 12.18 15.63
N ILE A 254 2.88 12.50 16.81
CA ILE A 254 3.82 13.62 16.97
C ILE A 254 5.09 13.39 16.13
N ALA A 255 5.63 12.17 16.12
CA ALA A 255 6.78 11.82 15.30
C ALA A 255 6.47 11.98 13.80
N ALA A 256 5.31 11.49 13.35
CA ALA A 256 4.81 11.65 11.99
C ALA A 256 4.69 13.11 11.54
N THR A 257 4.41 14.06 12.46
CA THR A 257 4.39 15.48 12.08
C THR A 257 5.78 16.05 11.73
N LYS A 258 6.85 15.37 12.14
CA LYS A 258 8.25 15.83 12.00
C LYS A 258 9.06 15.00 11.01
N ASP A 259 8.71 13.73 10.84
CA ASP A 259 9.40 12.78 9.98
C ASP A 259 8.38 12.08 9.10
N GLU A 260 8.48 12.34 7.80
CA GLU A 260 7.61 11.73 6.81
C GLU A 260 7.66 10.19 6.87
N ALA A 261 8.81 9.58 7.17
CA ALA A 261 8.97 8.11 7.21
C ALA A 261 8.19 7.46 8.38
N LYS A 262 7.60 8.26 9.27
CA LYS A 262 6.77 7.82 10.40
C LYS A 262 5.28 8.03 10.18
N VAL A 263 4.88 8.59 9.04
CA VAL A 263 3.49 9.00 8.78
C VAL A 263 2.56 7.79 8.73
N GLU A 264 2.94 6.75 8.00
CA GLU A 264 2.13 5.55 7.82
C GLU A 264 1.96 4.79 9.15
N ASP A 265 3.02 4.67 9.97
CA ASP A 265 2.94 4.07 11.31
C ASP A 265 2.05 4.91 12.26
N GLY A 266 2.25 6.23 12.29
CA GLY A 266 1.50 7.12 13.18
C GLY A 266 0.02 7.22 12.83
N ILE A 267 -0.31 7.39 11.56
CA ILE A 267 -1.70 7.44 11.09
C ILE A 267 -2.35 6.06 11.19
N GLY A 268 -1.63 4.99 10.85
CA GLY A 268 -2.12 3.61 10.99
C GLY A 268 -2.49 3.28 12.45
N ALA A 269 -1.60 3.60 13.40
CA ALA A 269 -1.88 3.42 14.82
C ALA A 269 -3.10 4.22 15.28
N PHE A 270 -3.26 5.46 14.81
CA PHE A 270 -4.42 6.28 15.13
C PHE A 270 -5.72 5.74 14.54
N ILE A 271 -5.71 5.27 13.29
CA ILE A 271 -6.87 4.64 12.66
C ILE A 271 -7.30 3.41 13.46
N ARG A 272 -6.38 2.49 13.78
CA ARG A 272 -6.73 1.28 14.53
C ARG A 272 -7.32 1.62 15.91
N TRP A 273 -6.70 2.52 16.66
CA TRP A 273 -7.23 3.00 17.94
C TRP A 273 -8.63 3.62 17.80
N LEU A 274 -8.82 4.52 16.83
CA LEU A 274 -10.09 5.20 16.57
C LEU A 274 -11.19 4.20 16.22
N LYS A 275 -10.87 3.21 15.39
CA LYS A 275 -11.80 2.20 14.90
C LYS A 275 -12.24 1.25 16.01
N TRP A 276 -11.34 0.86 16.90
CA TRP A 276 -11.69 0.13 18.11
C TRP A 276 -12.55 0.97 19.07
N ALA A 277 -12.21 2.24 19.31
CA ALA A 277 -13.03 3.14 20.11
C ALA A 277 -14.45 3.30 19.54
N GLN A 278 -14.59 3.39 18.20
CA GLN A 278 -15.87 3.43 17.50
C GLN A 278 -16.66 2.13 17.65
N TRP A 279 -16.02 0.97 17.52
CA TRP A 279 -16.68 -0.33 17.67
C TRP A 279 -17.22 -0.56 19.09
N TYR A 280 -16.54 -0.02 20.10
CA TYR A 280 -17.00 0.02 21.49
C TYR A 280 -18.04 1.11 21.79
N GLY A 281 -18.24 2.07 20.89
CA GLY A 281 -19.14 3.19 21.10
C GLY A 281 -18.61 4.25 22.07
N PHE A 282 -17.28 4.44 22.13
CA PHE A 282 -16.61 5.40 23.03
C PHE A 282 -16.05 6.65 22.32
N ALA A 283 -16.40 6.85 21.05
CA ALA A 283 -15.84 7.95 20.25
C ALA A 283 -16.16 9.34 20.85
N ASP A 284 -17.33 9.50 21.45
CA ASP A 284 -17.77 10.78 22.05
C ASP A 284 -17.03 11.09 23.35
N GLU A 285 -16.81 10.07 24.20
CA GLU A 285 -16.06 10.16 25.46
C GLU A 285 -14.58 10.42 25.25
N LEU A 286 -14.06 10.00 24.08
CA LEU A 286 -12.68 10.15 23.64
C LEU A 286 -12.53 11.30 22.63
N ASN A 287 -13.52 12.18 22.50
CA ASN A 287 -13.53 13.23 21.48
C ASN A 287 -12.31 14.15 21.53
N LYS A 288 -11.74 14.40 22.73
CA LYS A 288 -10.53 15.21 22.88
C LYS A 288 -9.33 14.54 22.19
N GLU A 289 -9.14 13.25 22.42
CA GLU A 289 -8.08 12.42 21.83
C GLU A 289 -8.30 12.29 20.31
N VAL A 290 -9.55 12.05 19.88
CA VAL A 290 -9.95 12.00 18.46
C VAL A 290 -9.60 13.30 17.73
N GLU A 291 -10.04 14.45 18.25
CA GLU A 291 -9.77 15.76 17.64
C GLU A 291 -8.28 16.11 17.63
N THR A 292 -7.56 15.72 18.67
CA THR A 292 -6.09 15.87 18.71
C THR A 292 -5.44 15.00 17.63
N GLY A 293 -5.87 13.75 17.48
CA GLY A 293 -5.37 12.81 16.49
C GLY A 293 -5.64 13.26 15.06
N TYR A 294 -6.82 13.82 14.77
CA TYR A 294 -7.12 14.44 13.48
C TYR A 294 -6.21 15.61 13.15
N ASN A 295 -5.93 16.49 14.11
CA ASN A 295 -5.04 17.63 13.89
C ASN A 295 -3.58 17.20 13.63
N TYR A 296 -3.07 16.20 14.37
CA TYR A 296 -1.74 15.67 14.09
C TYR A 296 -1.67 14.94 12.76
N SER A 297 -2.67 14.12 12.44
CA SER A 297 -2.76 13.43 11.15
C SER A 297 -2.79 14.42 9.99
N ALA A 298 -3.59 15.49 10.10
CA ALA A 298 -3.64 16.54 9.08
C ALA A 298 -2.28 17.19 8.84
N THR A 299 -1.57 17.52 9.92
CA THR A 299 -0.22 18.10 9.86
C THR A 299 0.78 17.13 9.23
N ALA A 300 0.75 15.86 9.65
CA ALA A 300 1.63 14.81 9.15
C ALA A 300 1.41 14.57 7.64
N VAL A 301 0.16 14.39 7.21
CA VAL A 301 -0.19 14.20 5.79
C VAL A 301 0.27 15.38 4.95
N ARG A 302 -0.01 16.63 5.39
CA ARG A 302 0.40 17.84 4.66
C ARG A 302 1.92 17.90 4.49
N ASN A 303 2.66 17.78 5.59
CA ASN A 303 4.12 17.86 5.58
C ASN A 303 4.74 16.74 4.72
N ALA A 304 4.19 15.53 4.81
CA ALA A 304 4.64 14.39 4.02
C ALA A 304 4.35 14.54 2.52
N ALA A 305 3.19 15.09 2.16
CA ALA A 305 2.84 15.36 0.77
C ALA A 305 3.74 16.45 0.16
N ASP A 306 4.05 17.51 0.92
CA ASP A 306 5.00 18.54 0.51
C ASP A 306 6.39 17.96 0.26
N ALA A 307 6.89 17.15 1.19
CA ALA A 307 8.21 16.56 1.09
C ALA A 307 8.30 15.48 -0.01
N SER A 308 7.25 14.66 -0.16
CA SER A 308 7.14 13.68 -1.26
C SER A 308 7.09 14.36 -2.63
N SER A 309 6.31 15.45 -2.75
CA SER A 309 6.24 16.25 -3.97
C SER A 309 7.60 16.87 -4.29
N LYS A 310 8.32 17.41 -3.30
CA LYS A 310 9.67 17.93 -3.48
C LYS A 310 10.65 16.86 -3.97
N LYS A 311 10.66 15.68 -3.34
CA LYS A 311 11.51 14.54 -3.76
C LYS A 311 11.19 14.09 -5.18
N CYS A 312 9.90 14.03 -5.52
CA CYS A 312 9.47 13.73 -6.87
C CYS A 312 10.02 14.72 -7.90
N MET A 313 9.85 16.02 -7.64
CA MET A 313 10.26 17.06 -8.59
C MET A 313 11.79 17.21 -8.70
N ASP A 314 12.48 17.23 -7.57
CA ASP A 314 13.90 17.55 -7.51
C ASP A 314 14.78 16.33 -7.81
N ALA A 315 14.41 15.16 -7.29
CA ALA A 315 15.18 13.93 -7.43
C ALA A 315 14.62 12.99 -8.52
N LYS A 316 13.51 13.35 -9.18
CA LYS A 316 12.79 12.48 -10.12
C LYS A 316 12.44 11.11 -9.51
N ASP A 317 12.16 11.07 -8.22
CA ASP A 317 11.77 9.83 -7.52
C ASP A 317 10.29 9.52 -7.75
N ALA A 318 10.01 8.62 -8.70
CA ALA A 318 8.65 8.29 -9.11
C ALA A 318 7.88 7.49 -8.04
N LEU A 319 8.57 6.88 -7.08
CA LEU A 319 7.94 6.15 -5.98
C LEU A 319 7.11 7.07 -5.07
N GLN A 320 7.42 8.37 -5.08
CA GLN A 320 6.67 9.37 -4.32
C GLN A 320 5.24 9.57 -4.85
N THR A 321 4.95 9.20 -6.10
CA THR A 321 3.58 9.24 -6.67
C THR A 321 2.63 8.39 -5.86
N GLY A 322 2.87 7.09 -5.74
CA GLY A 322 1.94 6.20 -5.04
C GLY A 322 1.91 6.44 -3.54
N ARG A 323 2.98 7.01 -2.97
CA ARG A 323 2.94 7.55 -1.61
C ARG A 323 1.97 8.72 -1.49
N MET A 324 2.01 9.71 -2.38
CA MET A 324 1.06 10.82 -2.35
C MET A 324 -0.38 10.38 -2.59
N ILE A 325 -0.61 9.34 -3.41
CA ILE A 325 -1.93 8.70 -3.54
C ILE A 325 -2.39 8.12 -2.20
N THR A 326 -1.50 7.41 -1.49
CA THR A 326 -1.78 6.87 -0.15
C THR A 326 -2.10 7.99 0.85
N LEU A 327 -1.35 9.09 0.82
CA LEU A 327 -1.59 10.27 1.65
C LEU A 327 -2.93 10.95 1.33
N ALA A 328 -3.31 11.03 0.06
CA ALA A 328 -4.62 11.53 -0.36
C ALA A 328 -5.74 10.60 0.15
N ALA A 329 -5.54 9.28 0.10
CA ALA A 329 -6.49 8.31 0.64
C ALA A 329 -6.67 8.46 2.16
N TYR A 330 -5.60 8.74 2.93
CA TYR A 330 -5.74 9.08 4.35
C TYR A 330 -6.54 10.37 4.57
N ALA A 331 -6.35 11.38 3.71
CA ALA A 331 -7.11 12.62 3.77
C ALA A 331 -8.60 12.44 3.44
N ASP A 332 -8.94 11.49 2.57
CA ASP A 332 -10.33 11.14 2.23
C ASP A 332 -10.97 10.19 3.27
N LEU A 333 -10.17 9.34 3.92
CA LEU A 333 -10.63 8.38 4.93
C LEU A 333 -10.93 9.06 6.27
N LEU A 334 -10.06 9.97 6.69
CA LEU A 334 -10.18 10.70 7.94
C LEU A 334 -10.82 12.08 7.68
N PRO A 335 -11.64 12.63 8.59
CA PRO A 335 -12.18 13.98 8.48
C PRO A 335 -11.11 15.05 8.77
N ILE A 336 -10.00 15.01 8.03
CA ILE A 336 -8.82 15.87 8.22
C ILE A 336 -8.67 16.95 7.15
N ASP A 337 -9.41 16.86 6.05
CA ASP A 337 -9.43 17.91 5.02
C ASP A 337 -9.85 19.26 5.62
N GLY A 338 -9.18 20.34 5.21
CA GLY A 338 -9.35 21.69 5.75
C GLY A 338 -8.71 21.92 7.13
N ARG A 339 -8.28 20.88 7.85
CA ARG A 339 -7.61 21.04 9.15
C ARG A 339 -6.13 21.35 8.95
N GLN A 340 -5.59 22.25 9.78
CA GLN A 340 -4.16 22.58 9.76
C GLN A 340 -3.64 22.99 8.36
N GLY A 341 -4.50 23.57 7.51
CA GLY A 341 -4.17 23.94 6.13
C GLY A 341 -3.94 22.76 5.19
N LEU A 342 -4.33 21.53 5.57
CA LEU A 342 -4.41 20.40 4.66
C LEU A 342 -5.50 20.64 3.62
N ASN A 343 -5.21 20.34 2.36
CA ASN A 343 -6.18 20.31 1.28
C ASN A 343 -5.90 19.06 0.43
N SER A 344 -6.85 18.12 0.44
CA SER A 344 -6.79 16.83 -0.27
C SER A 344 -6.62 17.01 -1.79
N ASN A 345 -7.30 17.99 -2.39
CA ASN A 345 -7.17 18.30 -3.82
C ASN A 345 -5.75 18.76 -4.16
N THR A 346 -5.11 19.56 -3.30
CA THR A 346 -3.70 19.95 -3.49
C THR A 346 -2.77 18.75 -3.45
N ILE A 347 -3.07 17.71 -2.67
CA ILE A 347 -2.27 16.47 -2.66
C ILE A 347 -2.48 15.70 -3.97
N LYS A 348 -3.73 15.56 -4.42
CA LYS A 348 -4.09 14.91 -5.69
C LYS A 348 -3.42 15.62 -6.88
N GLU A 349 -3.44 16.95 -6.90
CA GLU A 349 -2.73 17.76 -7.90
C GLU A 349 -1.22 17.51 -7.88
N LYS A 350 -0.59 17.46 -6.69
CA LYS A 350 0.84 17.14 -6.57
C LYS A 350 1.16 15.72 -7.04
N ALA A 351 0.30 14.76 -6.72
CA ALA A 351 0.41 13.39 -7.20
C ALA A 351 0.30 13.35 -8.73
N ASN A 352 -0.67 14.03 -9.34
CA ASN A 352 -0.84 14.07 -10.79
C ASN A 352 0.34 14.74 -11.50
N LYS A 353 0.87 15.84 -10.96
CA LYS A 353 2.08 16.48 -11.50
C LYS A 353 3.31 15.58 -11.39
N CYS A 354 3.38 14.76 -10.35
CA CYS A 354 4.43 13.77 -10.17
C CYS A 354 4.25 12.57 -11.10
N ALA A 355 3.02 12.09 -11.29
CA ALA A 355 2.66 10.93 -12.10
C ALA A 355 2.71 11.21 -13.61
N GLN A 356 3.79 11.80 -14.08
CA GLN A 356 4.01 12.08 -15.50
C GLN A 356 5.15 11.20 -15.99
N PHE A 357 4.86 10.39 -16.99
CA PHE A 357 5.82 9.43 -17.52
C PHE A 357 5.91 9.53 -19.04
N GLU A 358 7.04 9.05 -19.54
CA GLU A 358 7.34 8.92 -20.94
C GLU A 358 7.82 7.48 -21.16
N LEU A 359 7.10 6.69 -21.96
CA LEU A 359 7.59 5.39 -22.38
C LEU A 359 8.48 5.57 -23.61
N ARG A 360 9.76 5.25 -23.46
CA ARG A 360 10.71 5.17 -24.57
C ARG A 360 10.83 3.74 -25.03
N ILE A 361 10.75 3.56 -26.35
CA ILE A 361 10.84 2.28 -27.01
C ILE A 361 12.07 2.33 -27.89
N SER A 362 12.95 1.33 -27.77
CA SER A 362 14.04 1.09 -28.71
C SER A 362 14.03 -0.39 -29.04
N SER A 363 13.93 -0.73 -30.32
CA SER A 363 13.86 -2.12 -30.76
C SER A 363 14.78 -2.35 -31.94
N THR A 364 15.47 -3.48 -31.95
CA THR A 364 16.18 -4.00 -33.12
C THR A 364 15.67 -5.41 -33.37
N ILE A 365 15.19 -5.68 -34.58
CA ILE A 365 14.76 -7.02 -34.99
C ILE A 365 15.60 -7.45 -36.21
N ASP A 366 16.26 -8.60 -36.09
CA ASP A 366 17.04 -9.29 -37.14
C ASP A 366 16.27 -10.55 -37.56
N SER A 367 15.56 -10.45 -38.67
CA SER A 367 14.72 -11.49 -39.26
C SER A 367 15.49 -12.16 -40.39
N ARG A 368 15.86 -13.44 -40.24
CA ARG A 368 16.69 -14.17 -41.21
C ARG A 368 15.93 -15.29 -41.88
N CYS A 369 15.91 -15.31 -43.20
CA CYS A 369 15.44 -16.45 -43.97
C CYS A 369 16.53 -17.52 -44.07
N GLY A 370 16.36 -18.62 -43.36
CA GLY A 370 17.29 -19.75 -43.34
C GLY A 370 17.44 -20.47 -44.69
N SER A 371 16.49 -20.29 -45.61
CA SER A 371 16.50 -20.95 -46.93
C SER A 371 16.77 -20.01 -48.11
N CYS A 372 16.85 -18.69 -47.90
CA CYS A 372 16.95 -17.72 -49.00
C CYS A 372 18.06 -16.68 -48.88
N ASP A 373 19.06 -16.91 -48.01
CA ASP A 373 20.21 -16.01 -47.77
C ASP A 373 19.82 -14.53 -47.56
N SER A 374 18.56 -14.28 -47.18
CA SER A 374 18.05 -12.95 -46.91
C SER A 374 18.00 -12.68 -45.41
N SER A 375 18.31 -11.44 -45.03
CA SER A 375 18.14 -10.97 -43.66
C SER A 375 17.66 -9.53 -43.65
N ASP A 376 16.65 -9.26 -42.84
CA ASP A 376 16.14 -7.93 -42.59
C ASP A 376 16.54 -7.49 -41.18
N ILE A 377 17.14 -6.31 -41.08
CA ILE A 377 17.44 -5.70 -39.80
C ILE A 377 16.66 -4.39 -39.72
N GLY A 378 15.64 -4.35 -38.86
CA GLY A 378 14.89 -3.16 -38.52
C GLY A 378 15.36 -2.57 -37.20
N VAL A 379 15.55 -1.24 -37.16
CA VAL A 379 15.81 -0.47 -35.94
C VAL A 379 14.67 0.53 -35.78
N TYR A 380 14.04 0.48 -34.61
CA TYR A 380 12.83 1.24 -34.30
C TYR A 380 13.01 2.05 -33.03
N SER A 381 12.45 3.26 -33.02
CA SER A 381 12.36 4.06 -31.80
C SER A 381 11.08 4.86 -31.73
N GLY A 382 10.58 5.03 -30.51
CA GLY A 382 9.38 5.82 -30.28
C GLY A 382 9.27 6.30 -28.86
N THR A 383 8.40 7.28 -28.70
CA THR A 383 8.10 7.90 -27.43
C THR A 383 6.60 8.01 -27.26
N VAL A 384 6.08 7.54 -26.12
CA VAL A 384 4.68 7.66 -25.74
C VAL A 384 4.61 8.56 -24.50
N GLN A 385 3.93 9.69 -24.61
CA GLN A 385 3.65 10.52 -23.45
C GLN A 385 2.51 9.92 -22.66
N LEU A 386 2.72 9.71 -21.37
CA LEU A 386 1.78 9.04 -20.49
C LEU A 386 1.22 10.07 -19.49
N THR A 387 -0.09 10.21 -19.51
CA THR A 387 -0.83 11.14 -18.66
C THR A 387 -1.61 10.39 -17.61
N THR A 388 -1.74 11.00 -16.43
CA THR A 388 -2.55 10.47 -15.34
C THR A 388 -3.98 11.00 -15.41
N GLU A 389 -4.95 10.10 -15.30
CA GLU A 389 -6.38 10.38 -15.24
C GLU A 389 -6.85 10.60 -13.78
N ASP A 390 -8.11 11.01 -13.58
CA ASP A 390 -8.66 11.39 -12.26
C ASP A 390 -8.62 10.27 -11.19
N ASN A 391 -8.49 9.01 -11.61
CA ASN A 391 -8.38 7.82 -10.75
C ASN A 391 -6.93 7.32 -10.61
N PHE A 392 -5.95 8.11 -11.02
CA PHE A 392 -4.54 7.73 -11.10
C PHE A 392 -4.22 6.62 -12.12
N ALA A 393 -5.15 6.28 -13.03
CA ALA A 393 -4.82 5.46 -14.18
C ALA A 393 -3.88 6.25 -15.10
N ILE A 394 -2.83 5.58 -15.58
CA ILE A 394 -1.85 6.16 -16.48
C ILE A 394 -2.07 5.55 -17.86
N SER A 395 -2.33 6.41 -18.84
CA SER A 395 -2.57 6.04 -20.23
C SER A 395 -1.88 6.99 -21.20
N GLY A 396 -1.70 6.59 -22.45
CA GLY A 396 -1.09 7.45 -23.46
C GLY A 396 -1.05 6.87 -24.86
N GLU A 397 -0.75 7.72 -25.83
CA GLU A 397 -0.61 7.34 -27.24
C GLU A 397 0.67 7.96 -27.82
N GLY A 398 1.28 7.26 -28.76
CA GLY A 398 2.52 7.69 -29.39
C GLY A 398 2.76 6.99 -30.72
N ILE A 399 3.93 7.23 -31.28
CA ILE A 399 4.33 6.68 -32.57
C ILE A 399 5.72 6.09 -32.44
N VAL A 400 5.88 4.85 -32.91
CA VAL A 400 7.18 4.23 -33.14
C VAL A 400 7.57 4.42 -34.59
N ASN A 401 8.76 4.97 -34.81
CA ASN A 401 9.34 5.24 -36.12
C ASN A 401 10.32 4.11 -36.48
N ILE A 402 10.51 3.91 -37.78
CA ILE A 402 11.64 3.13 -38.30
C ILE A 402 12.83 4.09 -38.46
N ASP A 403 13.84 3.93 -37.62
CA ASP A 403 15.07 4.74 -37.68
C ASP A 403 15.98 4.29 -38.82
N SER A 404 16.10 2.96 -38.99
CA SER A 404 16.79 2.38 -40.12
C SER A 404 16.24 1.00 -40.42
N TYR A 405 16.28 0.63 -41.70
CA TYR A 405 15.92 -0.71 -42.13
C TYR A 405 16.92 -1.14 -43.20
N ARG A 406 17.48 -2.35 -43.04
CA ARG A 406 18.42 -2.93 -43.97
C ARG A 406 17.96 -4.32 -44.38
N GLU A 407 17.58 -4.43 -45.63
CA GLU A 407 17.32 -5.71 -46.29
C GLU A 407 18.63 -6.16 -46.97
N MET A 408 19.15 -7.32 -46.56
CA MET A 408 20.25 -7.98 -47.24
C MET A 408 19.65 -9.11 -48.05
N VAL A 409 19.76 -9.04 -49.38
CA VAL A 409 19.38 -10.14 -50.28
C VAL A 409 20.64 -10.86 -50.74
N GLY A 410 20.69 -12.18 -50.58
CA GLY A 410 21.80 -13.01 -51.03
C GLY A 410 22.03 -12.89 -52.55
N THR A 411 23.22 -12.41 -52.91
CA THR A 411 23.75 -12.15 -54.28
C THR A 411 23.14 -10.95 -55.05
N PRO A 412 23.94 -9.92 -55.41
CA PRO A 412 23.49 -8.69 -56.10
C PRO A 412 22.96 -8.82 -57.54
N GLN A 413 22.61 -10.01 -58.03
CA GLN A 413 22.26 -10.16 -59.45
C GLN A 413 20.78 -9.80 -59.71
N GLU A 414 20.61 -8.54 -60.13
CA GLU A 414 19.61 -8.05 -61.11
C GLU A 414 18.16 -7.75 -60.69
N HIS A 415 17.79 -7.81 -59.41
CA HIS A 415 16.42 -7.49 -58.99
C HIS A 415 16.35 -6.34 -57.96
N GLY A 416 16.49 -5.11 -58.45
CA GLY A 416 16.35 -3.90 -57.63
C GLY A 416 14.88 -3.50 -57.45
N CYS A 417 14.24 -3.93 -56.37
CA CYS A 417 12.98 -3.32 -55.93
C CYS A 417 13.29 -1.92 -55.39
N THR A 418 12.62 -0.89 -55.91
CA THR A 418 12.73 0.45 -55.32
C THR A 418 11.57 0.64 -54.39
N TYR A 419 11.82 0.41 -53.09
CA TYR A 419 10.79 0.66 -52.09
C TYR A 419 10.68 2.16 -51.84
N ASN A 420 9.65 2.79 -52.38
CA ASN A 420 9.26 4.13 -51.98
C ASN A 420 8.47 4.02 -50.66
N ARG A 421 9.16 3.66 -49.56
CA ARG A 421 8.50 3.50 -48.27
C ARG A 421 8.18 4.91 -47.74
N PRO A 422 6.89 5.30 -47.60
CA PRO A 422 6.58 6.40 -46.71
C PRO A 422 7.17 6.08 -45.33
N LEU A 423 7.55 7.10 -44.55
CA LEU A 423 7.93 6.91 -43.15
C LEU A 423 6.86 6.04 -42.48
N LEU A 424 7.19 4.78 -42.22
CA LEU A 424 6.27 3.84 -41.56
C LEU A 424 6.23 4.25 -40.09
N LEU A 425 5.02 4.60 -39.66
CA LEU A 425 4.70 5.03 -38.32
C LEU A 425 3.81 3.96 -37.72
N PHE A 426 4.20 3.42 -36.57
CA PHE A 426 3.38 2.45 -35.83
C PHE A 426 2.71 3.19 -34.68
N PRO A 427 1.41 3.49 -34.76
CA PRO A 427 0.69 4.05 -33.62
C PRO A 427 0.71 3.03 -32.48
N VAL A 428 1.11 3.49 -31.30
CA VAL A 428 1.11 2.70 -30.09
C VAL A 428 0.20 3.33 -29.06
N LYS A 429 -0.56 2.50 -28.35
CA LYS A 429 -1.42 2.92 -27.24
C LYS A 429 -1.05 2.17 -25.98
N VAL A 430 -1.00 2.89 -24.88
CA VAL A 430 -0.85 2.32 -23.54
C VAL A 430 -2.17 2.56 -22.82
N PRO A 431 -3.12 1.61 -22.85
CA PRO A 431 -4.42 1.82 -22.22
C PRO A 431 -4.31 1.87 -20.70
N THR A 432 -3.36 1.16 -20.09
CA THR A 432 -3.17 1.17 -18.63
C THR A 432 -1.75 0.78 -18.26
N ILE A 433 -1.19 1.50 -17.29
CA ILE A 433 -0.01 1.08 -16.51
C ILE A 433 -0.43 0.86 -15.07
N GLN A 434 -0.05 -0.29 -14.52
CA GLN A 434 -0.14 -0.53 -13.08
C GLN A 434 1.23 -0.35 -12.47
N VAL A 435 1.39 0.76 -11.73
CA VAL A 435 2.56 1.00 -10.89
C VAL A 435 2.17 0.73 -9.45
N LYS A 436 2.56 -0.43 -8.93
CA LYS A 436 2.40 -0.73 -7.51
C LYS A 436 3.65 -0.23 -6.78
N THR A 437 3.53 0.87 -6.05
CA THR A 437 4.60 1.38 -5.18
C THR A 437 4.40 0.99 -3.72
N THR A 438 3.26 0.38 -3.38
CA THR A 438 2.91 -0.01 -2.01
C THR A 438 3.35 -1.46 -1.76
N GLY A 439 4.18 -1.67 -0.73
CA GLY A 439 4.78 -2.95 -0.38
C GLY A 439 6.31 -2.94 -0.41
N ASN A 440 6.94 -4.09 -0.09
CA ASN A 440 8.40 -4.19 0.01
C ASN A 440 9.12 -4.18 -1.36
N THR A 441 8.40 -4.40 -2.46
CA THR A 441 8.99 -4.44 -3.79
C THR A 441 8.06 -3.74 -4.77
N PRO A 442 8.44 -2.55 -5.29
CA PRO A 442 7.65 -1.90 -6.31
C PRO A 442 7.60 -2.77 -7.58
N SER A 443 6.48 -2.72 -8.29
CA SER A 443 6.31 -3.45 -9.55
C SER A 443 5.63 -2.58 -10.59
N VAL A 444 6.02 -2.76 -11.85
CA VAL A 444 5.37 -2.15 -13.00
C VAL A 444 4.87 -3.25 -13.91
N SER A 445 3.62 -3.11 -14.36
CA SER A 445 3.10 -3.86 -15.50
C SER A 445 2.34 -2.92 -16.43
N LEU A 446 2.38 -3.22 -17.73
CA LEU A 446 1.89 -2.34 -18.77
C LEU A 446 1.15 -3.16 -19.83
N LEU A 447 0.02 -2.63 -20.30
CA LEU A 447 -0.60 -3.07 -21.54
C LEU A 447 -0.10 -2.19 -22.69
N LEU A 448 0.43 -2.80 -23.75
CA LEU A 448 0.89 -2.11 -24.95
C LEU A 448 0.05 -2.58 -26.13
N SER A 449 -0.63 -1.67 -26.81
CA SER A 449 -1.32 -1.95 -28.07
C SER A 449 -0.53 -1.38 -29.22
N ILE A 450 -0.18 -2.20 -30.20
CA ILE A 450 0.50 -1.79 -31.42
C ILE A 450 -0.51 -1.88 -32.55
N VAL A 451 -0.74 -0.77 -33.26
CA VAL A 451 -1.67 -0.71 -34.39
C VAL A 451 -0.89 -0.95 -35.68
N ASP A 452 -1.39 -1.88 -36.49
CA ASP A 452 -0.93 -2.12 -37.84
C ASP A 452 -1.19 -0.87 -38.70
N PRO A 453 -0.16 -0.26 -39.33
CA PRO A 453 -0.35 0.88 -40.24
C PRO A 453 -1.12 0.51 -41.51
N GLY A 454 -1.38 -0.78 -41.75
CA GLY A 454 -2.02 -1.31 -42.94
C GLY A 454 -1.02 -1.63 -44.06
N ASP A 455 -1.56 -2.18 -45.14
CA ASP A 455 -0.79 -2.51 -46.34
C ASP A 455 -0.17 -1.26 -46.98
N TYR A 456 1.07 -1.37 -47.47
CA TYR A 456 1.67 -0.38 -48.35
C TYR A 456 1.95 -0.95 -49.73
N GLU A 457 1.81 -0.12 -50.75
CA GLU A 457 2.15 -0.49 -52.12
C GLU A 457 3.67 -0.49 -52.31
N ALA A 458 4.22 -1.61 -52.77
CA ALA A 458 5.59 -1.70 -53.25
C ALA A 458 5.59 -1.82 -54.79
N ASP A 459 6.45 -1.04 -55.45
CA ASP A 459 6.69 -1.19 -56.89
C ASP A 459 7.93 -2.06 -57.10
N CYS A 460 7.68 -3.33 -57.36
CA CYS A 460 8.71 -4.32 -57.63
C CYS A 460 8.80 -4.55 -59.15
N SER A 461 9.93 -4.14 -59.74
CA SER A 461 10.25 -4.49 -61.12
C SER A 461 11.05 -5.80 -61.14
N PHE A 462 10.44 -6.87 -61.67
CA PHE A 462 11.12 -8.15 -61.88
C PHE A 462 11.53 -8.26 -63.36
N TRP A 463 12.81 -8.58 -63.60
CA TRP A 463 13.27 -8.97 -64.94
C TRP A 463 12.91 -10.42 -65.17
N VAL A 464 11.82 -10.66 -65.90
CA VAL A 464 11.57 -11.99 -66.47
C VAL A 464 12.48 -12.12 -67.69
N VAL A 465 13.27 -13.18 -67.73
CA VAL A 465 14.15 -13.52 -68.85
C VAL A 465 13.29 -13.52 -70.13
N GLU A 466 13.66 -12.67 -71.11
CA GLU A 466 12.92 -12.27 -72.34
C GLU A 466 12.07 -10.98 -72.23
N GLU A 467 12.73 -9.81 -72.32
CA GLU A 467 12.25 -8.45 -72.73
C GLU A 467 10.89 -7.88 -72.20
N THR A 468 10.12 -8.60 -71.40
CA THR A 468 8.90 -8.10 -70.74
C THR A 468 9.18 -7.78 -69.28
N THR A 469 9.25 -6.49 -68.95
CA THR A 469 9.12 -6.03 -67.58
C THR A 469 7.72 -6.35 -67.07
N MET A 470 7.60 -7.21 -66.07
CA MET A 470 6.34 -7.41 -65.35
C MET A 470 6.41 -6.55 -64.08
N THR A 471 5.59 -5.50 -64.03
CA THR A 471 5.35 -4.77 -62.79
C THR A 471 4.40 -5.59 -61.94
N VAL A 472 4.90 -6.16 -60.85
CA VAL A 472 4.03 -6.79 -59.85
C VAL A 472 3.75 -5.76 -58.78
N THR A 473 2.55 -5.19 -58.79
CA THR A 473 2.03 -4.42 -57.66
C THR A 473 1.56 -5.44 -56.63
N GLY A 474 2.45 -5.84 -55.74
CA GLY A 474 2.13 -6.68 -54.59
C GLY A 474 2.00 -5.84 -53.34
N SER A 475 1.00 -6.10 -52.50
CA SER A 475 1.08 -5.70 -51.09
C SER A 475 2.21 -6.54 -50.47
N VAL A 476 3.32 -5.88 -50.14
CA VAL A 476 4.34 -6.51 -49.33
C VAL A 476 3.89 -6.32 -47.89
N ILE A 477 3.54 -7.42 -47.22
CA ILE A 477 3.20 -7.46 -45.79
C ILE A 477 4.45 -7.03 -45.02
N GLY A 478 4.66 -5.73 -44.84
CA GLY A 478 5.94 -5.19 -44.41
C GLY A 478 5.86 -4.18 -43.28
N ALA A 479 4.81 -4.26 -42.48
CA ALA A 479 4.83 -3.72 -41.12
C ALA A 479 5.71 -4.64 -40.23
N THR A 480 7.01 -4.72 -40.52
CA THR A 480 7.94 -5.70 -39.91
C THR A 480 7.94 -5.61 -38.38
N TRP A 481 7.81 -4.40 -37.81
CA TRP A 481 7.79 -4.30 -36.35
C TRP A 481 6.54 -4.94 -35.72
N HIS A 482 5.33 -4.59 -36.17
CA HIS A 482 4.09 -5.14 -35.61
C HIS A 482 4.04 -6.67 -35.74
N TYR A 483 4.33 -7.18 -36.95
CA TYR A 483 4.27 -8.61 -37.23
C TYR A 483 5.39 -9.40 -36.52
N ASP A 484 6.64 -8.96 -36.63
CA ASP A 484 7.77 -9.69 -36.05
C ASP A 484 7.74 -9.64 -34.53
N PHE A 485 7.40 -8.48 -33.94
CA PHE A 485 7.17 -8.37 -32.50
C PHE A 485 6.00 -9.27 -32.06
N GLY A 486 4.87 -9.23 -32.77
CA GLY A 486 3.73 -10.11 -32.50
C GLY A 486 4.08 -11.61 -32.57
N ALA A 487 4.93 -12.02 -33.51
CA ALA A 487 5.38 -13.39 -33.65
C ALA A 487 6.32 -13.81 -32.48
N LEU A 488 7.22 -12.94 -32.05
CA LEU A 488 8.14 -13.16 -30.93
C LEU A 488 7.45 -13.13 -29.55
N HIS A 489 6.31 -12.46 -29.45
CA HIS A 489 5.56 -12.20 -28.20
C HIS A 489 4.16 -12.82 -28.18
N GLU A 490 3.92 -13.87 -28.96
CA GLU A 490 2.62 -14.55 -29.06
C GLU A 490 2.06 -15.02 -27.70
N ASP A 491 2.93 -15.32 -26.74
CA ASP A 491 2.59 -15.72 -25.36
C ASP A 491 2.16 -14.56 -24.46
N GLU A 492 2.44 -13.32 -24.85
CA GLU A 492 2.11 -12.10 -24.10
C GLU A 492 0.89 -11.36 -24.68
N ILE A 493 0.32 -11.84 -25.80
CA ILE A 493 -0.87 -11.25 -26.42
C ILE A 493 -2.10 -11.56 -25.58
N VAL A 494 -2.78 -10.51 -25.12
CA VAL A 494 -4.04 -10.61 -24.35
C VAL A 494 -5.27 -10.31 -25.20
N GLU A 495 -5.10 -9.56 -26.29
CA GLU A 495 -6.15 -9.24 -27.25
C GLU A 495 -5.54 -9.06 -28.64
N ARG A 496 -6.21 -9.62 -29.67
CA ARG A 496 -5.82 -9.48 -31.08
C ARG A 496 -7.07 -9.13 -31.89
N THR A 497 -6.96 -8.06 -32.66
CA THR A 497 -7.98 -7.62 -33.62
C THR A 497 -7.40 -7.67 -35.04
N GLU A 498 -8.18 -7.27 -36.06
CA GLU A 498 -7.70 -7.25 -37.44
C GLU A 498 -6.51 -6.29 -37.65
N THR A 499 -6.40 -5.24 -36.83
CA THR A 499 -5.40 -4.18 -37.02
C THR A 499 -4.60 -3.84 -35.76
N THR A 500 -4.80 -4.56 -34.67
CA THR A 500 -4.17 -4.22 -33.38
C THR A 500 -3.89 -5.47 -32.58
N ASP A 501 -2.65 -5.61 -32.11
CA ASP A 501 -2.25 -6.56 -31.09
C ASP A 501 -1.99 -5.85 -29.76
N THR A 502 -2.58 -6.36 -28.68
CA THR A 502 -2.37 -5.86 -27.31
C THR A 502 -1.61 -6.88 -26.47
N PHE A 503 -0.50 -6.43 -25.91
CA PHE A 503 0.47 -7.22 -25.15
C PHE A 503 0.43 -6.86 -23.66
N TYR A 504 0.53 -7.86 -22.78
CA TYR A 504 0.77 -7.66 -21.36
C TYR A 504 2.26 -7.82 -21.04
N LEU A 505 2.88 -6.75 -20.55
CA LEU A 505 4.31 -6.68 -20.27
C LEU A 505 4.54 -6.58 -18.74
N PRO A 506 4.67 -7.72 -18.02
CA PRO A 506 4.93 -7.74 -16.58
C PRO A 506 6.43 -7.65 -16.25
N ASP A 507 6.76 -7.69 -14.95
CA ASP A 507 8.11 -7.94 -14.42
C ASP A 507 9.19 -6.98 -14.95
N TRP A 508 8.94 -5.69 -14.83
CA TRP A 508 9.91 -4.65 -15.13
C TRP A 508 10.95 -4.54 -14.02
N GLU A 509 12.20 -4.26 -14.39
CA GLU A 509 13.27 -3.91 -13.44
C GLU A 509 13.04 -2.47 -12.95
N ILE A 510 12.98 -2.28 -11.63
CA ILE A 510 12.86 -0.94 -11.03
C ILE A 510 14.25 -0.32 -10.90
N ILE A 511 14.51 0.72 -11.69
CA ILE A 511 15.80 1.42 -11.76
C ILE A 511 15.80 2.65 -10.83
N ASN A 512 14.74 3.47 -10.91
CA ASN A 512 14.55 4.74 -10.19
C ASN A 512 15.81 5.62 -10.09
N LYS A 513 16.49 5.81 -11.23
CA LYS A 513 17.76 6.55 -11.30
C LYS A 513 17.87 7.34 -12.59
N ASP A 514 18.42 8.55 -12.51
CA ASP A 514 18.67 9.45 -13.64
C ASP A 514 17.41 9.75 -14.48
N GLY A 515 16.23 9.65 -13.86
CA GLY A 515 14.92 9.83 -14.49
C GLY A 515 14.35 8.56 -15.14
N VAL A 516 15.10 7.46 -15.26
CA VAL A 516 14.55 6.16 -15.67
C VAL A 516 13.95 5.50 -14.42
N PHE A 517 12.63 5.33 -14.41
CA PHE A 517 11.93 4.70 -13.30
C PHE A 517 12.00 3.17 -13.39
N ALA A 518 11.63 2.61 -14.54
CA ALA A 518 11.64 1.17 -14.75
C ALA A 518 12.12 0.82 -16.17
N ARG A 519 12.67 -0.39 -16.34
CA ARG A 519 13.13 -0.89 -17.64
C ARG A 519 12.64 -2.32 -17.86
N LYS A 520 12.20 -2.62 -19.08
CA LYS A 520 11.98 -3.98 -19.57
C LYS A 520 12.90 -4.21 -20.76
N VAL A 521 13.65 -5.31 -20.73
CA VAL A 521 14.53 -5.71 -21.83
C VAL A 521 14.07 -7.07 -22.32
N TYR A 522 13.92 -7.19 -23.62
CA TYR A 522 13.68 -8.43 -24.32
C TYR A 522 14.86 -8.76 -25.22
N ASP A 523 15.35 -9.98 -25.06
CA ASP A 523 16.38 -10.61 -25.89
C ASP A 523 15.85 -11.97 -26.33
N ARG A 524 14.86 -11.98 -27.24
CA ARG A 524 14.19 -13.21 -27.71
C ARG A 524 14.72 -13.66 -29.06
N SER A 525 14.55 -14.96 -29.33
CA SER A 525 14.75 -15.53 -30.65
C SER A 525 13.74 -16.64 -30.91
N LYS A 526 13.08 -16.61 -32.07
CA LYS A 526 12.11 -17.62 -32.47
C LYS A 526 12.41 -18.06 -33.90
N THR A 527 12.49 -19.36 -34.11
CA THR A 527 12.55 -19.96 -35.45
C THR A 527 11.14 -20.33 -35.87
N SER A 528 10.67 -19.74 -36.97
CA SER A 528 9.35 -19.97 -37.54
C SER A 528 9.47 -20.66 -38.90
N GLY A 529 8.45 -21.43 -39.28
CA GLY A 529 8.38 -22.08 -40.58
C GLY A 529 7.08 -21.73 -41.28
N TYR A 530 7.15 -21.16 -42.49
CA TYR A 530 5.97 -20.86 -43.30
C TYR A 530 6.19 -21.31 -44.74
N ALA A 531 5.24 -22.10 -45.27
CA ALA A 531 5.25 -22.57 -46.66
C ALA A 531 6.57 -23.24 -47.14
N GLY A 532 7.27 -23.94 -46.25
CA GLY A 532 8.54 -24.61 -46.56
C GLY A 532 9.78 -23.73 -46.42
N PHE A 533 9.63 -22.46 -46.08
CA PHE A 533 10.71 -21.56 -45.67
C PHE A 533 10.86 -21.63 -44.15
N THR A 534 12.09 -21.63 -43.67
CA THR A 534 12.40 -21.50 -42.24
C THR A 534 13.06 -20.16 -41.99
N GLY A 535 12.49 -19.34 -41.11
CA GLY A 535 13.06 -18.07 -40.67
C GLY A 535 13.53 -18.15 -39.22
N THR A 536 14.50 -17.33 -38.82
CA THR A 536 14.80 -17.07 -37.41
C THR A 536 14.81 -15.59 -37.18
N ASP A 537 13.92 -15.16 -36.29
CA ASP A 537 13.81 -13.79 -35.85
C ASP A 537 14.53 -13.66 -34.53
N LYS A 538 15.29 -12.59 -34.38
CA LYS A 538 15.97 -12.20 -33.15
C LYS A 538 15.61 -10.78 -32.83
N GLU A 539 15.31 -10.50 -31.57
CA GLU A 539 15.09 -9.14 -31.14
C GLU A 539 16.03 -8.73 -30.02
N HIS A 540 16.23 -7.42 -29.95
CA HIS A 540 16.66 -6.71 -28.78
C HIS A 540 15.73 -5.51 -28.61
N THR A 541 14.77 -5.61 -27.69
CA THR A 541 13.79 -4.55 -27.44
C THR A 541 13.91 -4.04 -26.01
N ILE A 542 14.16 -2.74 -25.86
CA ILE A 542 14.21 -2.03 -24.59
C ILE A 542 13.00 -1.10 -24.49
N PHE A 543 12.24 -1.27 -23.42
CA PHE A 543 11.26 -0.31 -22.96
C PHE A 543 11.80 0.39 -21.71
N GLU A 544 11.87 1.72 -21.74
CA GLU A 544 12.21 2.53 -20.58
C GLU A 544 11.02 3.40 -20.19
N LEU A 545 10.57 3.24 -18.95
CA LEU A 545 9.57 4.12 -18.36
C LEU A 545 10.32 5.27 -17.68
N VAL A 546 10.33 6.43 -18.33
CA VAL A 546 11.03 7.63 -17.89
C VAL A 546 10.07 8.51 -17.12
N HIS A 547 10.47 8.95 -15.93
CA HIS A 547 9.68 9.84 -15.08
C HIS A 547 9.99 11.31 -15.43
N THR A 548 8.95 12.04 -15.82
CA THR A 548 9.00 13.40 -16.37
C THR A 548 8.04 14.33 -15.62
N PRO A 549 8.25 14.57 -14.31
CA PRO A 549 7.29 15.29 -13.49
C PRO A 549 7.08 16.73 -13.98
N GLN A 550 5.84 17.22 -13.91
CA GLN A 550 5.44 18.54 -14.37
C GLN A 550 5.71 19.60 -13.29
N ARG A 551 6.60 20.56 -13.59
CA ARG A 551 6.97 21.64 -12.66
C ARG A 551 5.84 22.61 -12.33
#